data_AF-V9F2V5-F1
#
_entry.id   AF-V9F2V5-F1
#
_cell.length_a   1.000
_cell.length_b   1.000
_cell.length_c   1.000
_cell.angle_alpha   90.00
_cell.angle_beta   90.00
_cell.angle_gamma   90.00
#
_symmetry.space_group_name_H-M   'P 1'
#
loop_
_entity.id
_entity.type
_entity.pdbx_description
1 polymer ?
#
loop_
_entity_poly.entity_id
_entity_poly.type
_entity_poly.pdbx_seq_one_letter_code
_entity_poly.pdbx_strand_id
1 'polypeptide(L)'
;MPASFFSSLRDRVAAVDSLLCVGLDPHVAELPEATAAAAQTFCLNIIEQTHHVAAAYKPNSAFFEAFGAEGITALHTVIKAIPAGIPVLLDAKRGDISTTAAAYAVSAFDKLEAHAITLAPYMGADSIDPFVRGHPERGCFVLCKTSNPSANDFQTLPVGSRALFEEVAAKCEQWNSEDNVGLVVGATDVEALRRVRAVTPNLWILAPGIGAQGGNLEEAVTAGLSADGLGLLVPVSRGISKAANPKEAAESLRDAINAVRKTKVATSTTVAKSSANEFIKFALSFGVLKFGDFTLKSGRKSPYFFNAGLFRTGRALGQLGKFYAQAIHDSGVEFDVLFGPAYKGITLAAAVAIAYADMYGVDIPFAYNRKEAKDHGEGGVLVGADMTGKK
;
A
#
# COMPACT_ATOMS: atom_id res chain seq x y z
N MET A 1 7.79 12.24 17.19
CA MET A 1 8.70 11.44 16.35
C MET A 1 8.82 12.13 15.00
N PRO A 2 9.96 12.08 14.31
CA PRO A 2 10.05 12.55 12.92
C PRO A 2 9.00 11.83 12.06
N ALA A 3 8.48 12.52 11.03
CA ALA A 3 7.50 11.93 10.11
C ALA A 3 8.14 10.77 9.33
N SER A 4 7.37 9.71 9.05
CA SER A 4 7.85 8.60 8.22
C SER A 4 8.14 9.06 6.79
N PHE A 5 8.93 8.28 6.06
CA PHE A 5 9.18 8.52 4.64
C PHE A 5 7.88 8.61 3.84
N PHE A 6 6.93 7.69 4.04
CA PHE A 6 5.67 7.70 3.28
C PHE A 6 4.72 8.82 3.71
N SER A 7 4.78 9.29 4.96
CA SER A 7 4.10 10.53 5.35
C SER A 7 4.65 11.72 4.55
N SER A 8 5.97 11.90 4.55
CA SER A 8 6.62 13.00 3.81
C SER A 8 6.38 12.91 2.30
N LEU A 9 6.32 11.68 1.76
CA LEU A 9 5.98 11.45 0.36
C LEU A 9 4.54 11.85 0.05
N ARG A 10 3.57 11.52 0.92
CA ARG A 10 2.17 11.94 0.75
C ARG A 10 2.05 13.46 0.72
N ASP A 11 2.74 14.16 1.62
CA ASP A 11 2.77 15.63 1.65
C ASP A 11 3.33 16.21 0.35
N ARG A 12 4.43 15.65 -0.15
CA ARG A 12 5.02 16.04 -1.43
C ARG A 12 4.07 15.79 -2.60
N VAL A 13 3.49 14.59 -2.67
CA VAL A 13 2.53 14.18 -3.72
C VAL A 13 1.32 15.11 -3.75
N ALA A 14 0.82 15.53 -2.58
CA ALA A 14 -0.26 16.49 -2.47
C ALA A 14 0.17 17.90 -2.94
N ALA A 15 1.36 18.35 -2.55
CA ALA A 15 1.88 19.67 -2.90
C ALA A 15 2.12 19.86 -4.41
N VAL A 16 2.58 18.83 -5.13
CA VAL A 16 2.84 18.90 -6.57
C VAL A 16 1.82 18.19 -7.45
N ASP A 17 0.76 17.63 -6.85
CA ASP A 17 -0.25 16.82 -7.54
C ASP A 17 0.42 15.80 -8.47
N SER A 18 1.30 14.94 -7.96
CA SER A 18 2.11 14.06 -8.83
C SER A 18 2.46 12.73 -8.16
N LEU A 19 2.48 11.65 -8.95
CA LEU A 19 3.06 10.34 -8.57
C LEU A 19 4.31 10.01 -9.39
N LEU A 20 4.80 10.97 -10.19
CA LEU A 20 5.97 10.80 -11.04
C LEU A 20 7.24 10.75 -10.19
N CYS A 21 8.01 9.67 -10.35
CA CYS A 21 9.35 9.57 -9.80
C CYS A 21 10.35 9.72 -10.96
N VAL A 22 11.24 10.70 -10.90
CA VAL A 22 12.19 10.97 -12.00
C VAL A 22 13.47 10.17 -11.75
N GLY A 23 13.79 9.26 -12.67
CA GLY A 23 15.02 8.48 -12.61
C GLY A 23 16.24 9.30 -13.04
N LEU A 24 17.35 9.16 -12.32
CA LEU A 24 18.62 9.82 -12.61
C LEU A 24 19.65 8.75 -12.96
N ASP A 25 19.60 8.30 -14.22
CA ASP A 25 20.40 7.18 -14.74
C ASP A 25 21.31 7.68 -15.86
N PRO A 26 22.49 8.26 -15.56
CA PRO A 26 23.41 8.82 -16.55
C PRO A 26 24.10 7.72 -17.38
N HIS A 27 23.38 7.14 -18.33
CA HIS A 27 23.93 6.17 -19.27
C HIS A 27 25.07 6.80 -20.08
N VAL A 28 26.22 6.13 -20.15
CA VAL A 28 27.40 6.61 -20.89
C VAL A 28 27.07 7.04 -22.32
N ALA A 29 26.17 6.33 -23.01
CA ALA A 29 25.75 6.65 -24.38
C ALA A 29 24.90 7.94 -24.50
N GLU A 30 24.42 8.50 -23.38
CA GLU A 30 23.66 9.76 -23.31
C GLU A 30 24.55 10.94 -22.87
N LEU A 31 25.80 10.67 -22.49
CA LEU A 31 26.73 11.69 -22.02
C LEU A 31 27.58 12.22 -23.18
N PRO A 32 27.95 13.52 -23.17
CA PRO A 32 28.90 14.05 -24.13
C PRO A 32 30.28 13.39 -24.00
N GLU A 33 30.64 12.99 -22.78
CA GLU A 33 31.88 12.29 -22.45
C GLU A 33 31.61 11.23 -21.38
N ALA A 34 32.37 10.14 -21.40
CA ALA A 34 32.25 9.04 -20.43
C ALA A 34 32.93 9.37 -19.10
N THR A 35 32.54 10.47 -18.45
CA THR A 35 33.15 10.96 -17.20
C THR A 35 32.11 11.15 -16.09
N ALA A 36 32.55 11.06 -14.83
CA ALA A 36 31.71 11.34 -13.67
C ALA A 36 31.18 12.79 -13.68
N ALA A 37 31.97 13.74 -14.17
CA ALA A 37 31.56 15.15 -14.30
C ALA A 37 30.44 15.33 -15.33
N ALA A 38 30.50 14.63 -16.46
CA ALA A 38 29.42 14.63 -17.44
C ALA A 38 28.15 13.98 -16.87
N ALA A 39 28.28 12.87 -16.15
CA ALA A 39 27.16 12.19 -15.47
C ALA A 39 26.49 13.10 -14.42
N GLN A 40 27.29 13.83 -13.64
CA GLN A 40 26.80 14.83 -12.68
C GLN A 40 26.02 15.93 -13.41
N THR A 41 26.63 16.55 -14.41
CA THR A 41 26.01 17.66 -15.18
C THR A 41 24.70 17.23 -15.82
N PHE A 42 24.67 16.03 -16.40
CA PHE A 42 23.46 15.43 -16.95
C PHE A 42 22.34 15.36 -15.90
N CYS A 43 22.61 14.83 -14.71
CA CYS A 43 21.59 14.70 -13.67
C CYS A 43 21.12 16.06 -13.14
N LEU A 44 22.03 17.02 -12.94
CA LEU A 44 21.69 18.38 -12.51
C LEU A 44 20.74 19.06 -13.51
N ASN A 45 21.00 18.92 -14.81
CA ASN A 45 20.14 19.46 -15.85
C ASN A 45 18.74 18.82 -15.87
N ILE A 46 18.62 17.52 -15.57
CA ILE A 46 17.33 16.85 -15.44
C ILE A 46 16.58 17.34 -14.21
N ILE A 47 17.27 17.50 -13.06
CA ILE A 47 16.67 18.03 -11.83
C ILE A 47 16.09 19.43 -12.09
N GLU A 48 16.89 20.33 -12.65
CA GLU A 48 16.49 21.71 -12.96
C GLU A 48 15.22 21.77 -13.82
N GLN A 49 15.07 20.84 -14.76
CA GLN A 49 13.92 20.82 -15.67
C GLN A 49 12.66 20.15 -15.11
N THR A 50 12.76 19.40 -14.01
CA THR A 50 11.68 18.50 -13.58
C THR A 50 11.27 18.63 -12.12
N HIS A 51 11.98 19.42 -11.32
CA HIS A 51 11.77 19.48 -9.86
C HIS A 51 10.37 19.99 -9.46
N HIS A 52 9.67 20.72 -10.33
CA HIS A 52 8.32 21.24 -10.07
C HIS A 52 7.23 20.16 -10.18
N VAL A 53 7.48 19.06 -10.90
CA VAL A 53 6.53 17.95 -11.07
C VAL A 53 6.98 16.62 -10.45
N ALA A 54 8.25 16.51 -10.03
CA ALA A 54 8.77 15.30 -9.42
C ALA A 54 8.20 15.08 -8.01
N ALA A 55 7.51 13.94 -7.80
CA ALA A 55 7.12 13.46 -6.48
C ALA A 55 8.33 12.91 -5.71
N ALA A 56 9.30 12.33 -6.43
CA ALA A 56 10.58 11.86 -5.90
C ALA A 56 11.62 11.82 -7.03
N TYR A 57 12.90 11.81 -6.66
CA TYR A 57 14.01 11.47 -7.57
C TYR A 57 14.58 10.10 -7.22
N LYS A 58 15.02 9.36 -8.23
CA LYS A 58 15.57 8.01 -8.07
C LYS A 58 16.89 7.81 -8.82
N PRO A 59 18.03 8.20 -8.24
CA PRO A 59 19.33 7.81 -8.79
C PRO A 59 19.55 6.30 -8.63
N ASN A 60 19.95 5.63 -9.71
CA ASN A 60 20.42 4.25 -9.65
C ASN A 60 21.94 4.24 -9.52
N SER A 61 22.43 3.69 -8.40
CA SER A 61 23.84 3.81 -8.01
C SER A 61 24.78 3.18 -9.04
N ALA A 62 24.34 2.16 -9.78
CA ALA A 62 25.17 1.45 -10.76
C ALA A 62 25.74 2.38 -11.85
N PHE A 63 24.97 3.36 -12.32
CA PHE A 63 25.43 4.30 -13.35
C PHE A 63 26.48 5.29 -12.84
N PHE A 64 26.56 5.47 -11.53
CA PHE A 64 27.59 6.29 -10.89
C PHE A 64 28.79 5.45 -10.51
N GLU A 65 28.57 4.28 -9.90
CA GLU A 65 29.60 3.32 -9.50
C GLU A 65 30.51 2.92 -10.68
N ALA A 66 29.98 2.92 -11.92
CA ALA A 66 30.74 2.68 -13.15
C ALA A 66 31.92 3.65 -13.38
N PHE A 67 31.89 4.85 -12.78
CA PHE A 67 32.98 5.84 -12.84
C PHE A 67 33.92 5.79 -11.61
N GLY A 68 33.83 4.74 -10.78
CA GLY A 68 34.70 4.58 -9.61
C GLY A 68 34.49 5.67 -8.54
N ALA A 69 35.57 6.07 -7.87
CA ALA A 69 35.52 7.03 -6.76
C ALA A 69 34.94 8.41 -7.16
N GLU A 70 35.25 8.87 -8.36
CA GLU A 70 34.70 10.11 -8.91
C GLU A 70 33.19 9.99 -9.11
N GLY A 71 32.72 8.81 -9.55
CA GLY A 71 31.31 8.51 -9.68
C GLY A 71 30.54 8.54 -8.37
N ILE A 72 31.11 7.99 -7.29
CA ILE A 72 30.53 8.09 -5.94
C ILE A 72 30.44 9.56 -5.49
N THR A 73 31.47 10.35 -5.77
CA THR A 73 31.48 11.78 -5.49
C THR A 73 30.39 12.51 -6.28
N ALA A 74 30.24 12.20 -7.57
CA ALA A 74 29.18 12.73 -8.42
C ALA A 74 27.79 12.36 -7.89
N LEU A 75 27.56 11.12 -7.46
CA LEU A 75 26.28 10.68 -6.87
C LEU A 75 25.93 11.51 -5.62
N HIS A 76 26.89 11.70 -4.72
CA HIS A 76 26.70 12.52 -3.53
C HIS A 76 26.36 13.98 -3.89
N THR A 77 27.07 14.57 -4.85
CA THR A 77 26.77 15.93 -5.35
C THR A 77 25.38 16.03 -5.97
N VAL A 78 24.98 15.05 -6.78
CA VAL A 78 23.64 15.01 -7.40
C VAL A 78 22.56 14.91 -6.35
N ILE A 79 22.71 14.05 -5.34
CA ILE A 79 21.71 13.93 -4.27
C ILE A 79 21.58 15.24 -3.49
N LYS A 80 22.69 15.91 -3.15
CA LYS A 80 22.68 17.19 -2.44
C LYS A 80 22.11 18.36 -3.24
N ALA A 81 22.13 18.28 -4.57
CA ALA A 81 21.56 19.31 -5.43
C ALA A 81 20.03 19.21 -5.58
N ILE A 82 19.42 18.09 -5.17
CA ILE A 82 17.96 17.94 -5.22
C ILE A 82 17.31 18.92 -4.23
N PRO A 83 16.34 19.75 -4.66
CA PRO A 83 15.70 20.71 -3.78
C PRO A 83 15.10 20.09 -2.52
N ALA A 84 15.24 20.79 -1.39
CA ALA A 84 14.70 20.36 -0.11
C ALA A 84 13.19 20.07 -0.20
N GLY A 85 12.74 19.01 0.47
CA GLY A 85 11.35 18.55 0.45
C GLY A 85 10.99 17.63 -0.73
N ILE A 86 11.92 17.34 -1.64
CA ILE A 86 11.75 16.29 -2.66
C ILE A 86 12.44 15.01 -2.19
N PRO A 87 11.70 13.92 -1.92
CA PRO A 87 12.28 12.65 -1.52
C PRO A 87 13.26 12.08 -2.56
N VAL A 88 14.32 11.44 -2.05
CA VAL A 88 15.37 10.79 -2.84
C VAL A 88 15.39 9.30 -2.54
N LEU A 89 15.12 8.49 -3.56
CA LEU A 89 15.09 7.03 -3.49
C LEU A 89 16.34 6.47 -4.15
N LEU A 90 17.29 6.00 -3.36
CA LEU A 90 18.50 5.36 -3.86
C LEU A 90 18.19 3.95 -4.38
N ASP A 91 18.29 3.76 -5.69
CA ASP A 91 18.08 2.46 -6.32
C ASP A 91 19.39 1.66 -6.36
N ALA A 92 19.69 1.00 -5.24
CA ALA A 92 20.95 0.28 -4.98
C ALA A 92 20.78 -1.24 -4.76
N LYS A 93 19.53 -1.73 -4.67
CA LYS A 93 19.14 -3.16 -4.52
C LYS A 93 19.98 -3.94 -3.50
N ARG A 94 20.29 -3.33 -2.35
CA ARG A 94 21.17 -3.93 -1.34
C ARG A 94 20.50 -5.12 -0.64
N GLY A 95 21.30 -6.01 -0.11
CA GLY A 95 20.87 -7.18 0.66
C GLY A 95 22.09 -7.98 1.08
N ASP A 96 22.31 -8.11 2.38
CA ASP A 96 23.49 -8.77 2.96
C ASP A 96 23.18 -9.18 4.41
N ILE A 97 24.07 -9.90 5.07
CA ILE A 97 23.95 -10.24 6.49
C ILE A 97 23.92 -8.97 7.36
N SER A 98 23.26 -9.06 8.52
CA SER A 98 22.87 -7.90 9.34
C SER A 98 23.95 -6.83 9.56
N THR A 99 25.19 -7.21 9.91
CA THR A 99 26.29 -6.25 10.14
C THR A 99 26.74 -5.53 8.86
N THR A 100 26.80 -6.25 7.73
CA THR A 100 27.11 -5.67 6.42
C THR A 100 25.96 -4.79 5.92
N ALA A 101 24.72 -5.23 6.12
CA ALA A 101 23.52 -4.46 5.82
C ALA A 101 23.47 -3.14 6.61
N ALA A 102 23.89 -3.13 7.88
CA ALA A 102 24.01 -1.91 8.67
C ALA A 102 25.03 -0.92 8.07
N ALA A 103 26.17 -1.40 7.57
CA ALA A 103 27.13 -0.53 6.87
C ALA A 103 26.56 0.05 5.57
N TYR A 104 25.77 -0.72 4.82
CA TYR A 104 25.04 -0.21 3.67
C TYR A 104 23.99 0.83 4.04
N ALA A 105 23.29 0.67 5.17
CA ALA A 105 22.33 1.65 5.67
C ALA A 105 23.02 2.98 6.01
N VAL A 106 24.16 2.94 6.71
CA VAL A 106 24.99 4.14 6.99
C VAL A 106 25.41 4.83 5.68
N SER A 107 25.88 4.06 4.69
CA SER A 107 26.26 4.63 3.39
C SER A 107 25.09 5.34 2.71
N ALA A 108 23.91 4.73 2.69
CA ALA A 108 22.74 5.27 2.02
C ALA A 108 22.12 6.48 2.76
N PHE A 109 21.91 6.36 4.07
CA PHE A 109 21.12 7.31 4.85
C PHE A 109 21.96 8.38 5.54
N ASP A 110 23.18 8.06 5.96
CA ASP A 110 24.03 9.01 6.71
C ASP A 110 25.06 9.69 5.80
N LYS A 111 25.61 8.97 4.82
CA LYS A 111 26.64 9.52 3.91
C LYS A 111 26.04 10.14 2.67
N LEU A 112 25.18 9.40 1.98
CA LEU A 112 24.48 9.91 0.80
C LEU A 112 23.24 10.72 1.14
N GLU A 113 22.76 10.67 2.39
CA GLU A 113 21.55 11.39 2.84
C GLU A 113 20.30 11.05 2.01
N ALA A 114 20.24 9.84 1.43
CA ALA A 114 19.05 9.38 0.73
C ALA A 114 17.87 9.22 1.71
N HIS A 115 16.65 9.40 1.21
CA HIS A 115 15.44 9.30 2.01
C HIS A 115 14.84 7.88 1.98
N ALA A 116 15.12 7.14 0.90
CA ALA A 116 14.73 5.75 0.75
C ALA A 116 15.76 4.94 -0.02
N ILE A 117 15.66 3.60 0.06
CA ILE A 117 16.52 2.66 -0.66
C ILE A 117 15.72 1.47 -1.19
N THR A 118 16.14 0.88 -2.31
CA THR A 118 15.64 -0.43 -2.76
C THR A 118 16.42 -1.60 -2.15
N LEU A 119 15.74 -2.67 -1.74
CA LEU A 119 16.34 -3.83 -1.07
C LEU A 119 15.93 -5.17 -1.72
N ALA A 120 16.82 -6.16 -1.69
CA ALA A 120 16.53 -7.52 -2.12
C ALA A 120 15.97 -8.35 -0.92
N PRO A 121 14.84 -9.06 -1.07
CA PRO A 121 14.20 -9.78 0.04
C PRO A 121 14.85 -11.13 0.37
N TYR A 122 15.74 -11.61 -0.50
CA TYR A 122 16.10 -13.04 -0.58
C TYR A 122 16.72 -13.58 0.72
N MET A 123 17.48 -12.75 1.43
CA MET A 123 18.17 -13.13 2.66
C MET A 123 17.28 -13.04 3.91
N GLY A 124 16.03 -12.59 3.79
CA GLY A 124 15.08 -12.57 4.90
C GLY A 124 15.16 -11.30 5.76
N ALA A 125 14.40 -11.31 6.86
CA ALA A 125 14.13 -10.11 7.67
C ALA A 125 15.38 -9.50 8.31
N ASP A 126 16.35 -10.31 8.72
CA ASP A 126 17.61 -9.88 9.32
C ASP A 126 18.50 -9.07 8.37
N SER A 127 18.35 -9.26 7.05
CA SER A 127 18.99 -8.42 6.02
C SER A 127 18.26 -7.09 5.77
N ILE A 128 16.99 -7.00 6.15
CA ILE A 128 16.09 -5.85 5.92
C ILE A 128 16.02 -4.94 7.16
N ASP A 129 16.02 -5.54 8.36
CA ASP A 129 15.84 -4.86 9.64
C ASP A 129 16.83 -3.70 9.89
N PRO A 130 18.12 -3.77 9.50
CA PRO A 130 19.03 -2.63 9.66
C PRO A 130 18.57 -1.37 8.93
N PHE A 131 17.82 -1.52 7.84
CA PHE A 131 17.23 -0.40 7.11
C PHE A 131 15.88 -0.01 7.71
N VAL A 132 14.97 -0.97 7.91
CA VAL A 132 13.58 -0.69 8.30
C VAL A 132 13.45 -0.30 9.77
N ARG A 133 14.07 -1.06 10.68
CA ARG A 133 13.99 -0.81 12.13
C ARG A 133 15.13 0.07 12.62
N GLY A 134 16.29 -0.02 11.97
CA GLY A 134 17.44 0.84 12.28
C GLY A 134 17.21 2.30 11.92
N HIS A 135 16.35 2.58 10.92
CA HIS A 135 16.08 3.93 10.39
C HIS A 135 14.58 4.11 10.12
N PRO A 136 13.75 4.20 11.17
CA PRO A 136 12.28 4.20 11.04
C PRO A 136 11.74 5.38 10.21
N GLU A 137 12.49 6.48 10.11
CA GLU A 137 12.13 7.64 9.30
C GLU A 137 12.43 7.47 7.79
N ARG A 138 13.17 6.44 7.39
CA ARG A 138 13.61 6.20 6.00
C ARG A 138 12.76 5.16 5.30
N GLY A 139 12.60 5.29 3.98
CA GLY A 139 11.80 4.37 3.17
C GLY A 139 12.59 3.18 2.63
N CYS A 140 11.98 2.00 2.60
CA CYS A 140 12.56 0.78 2.06
C CYS A 140 11.64 0.17 1.00
N PHE A 141 12.05 0.15 -0.26
CA PHE A 141 11.31 -0.51 -1.33
C PHE A 141 11.89 -1.89 -1.63
N VAL A 142 11.17 -2.94 -1.24
CA VAL A 142 11.64 -4.31 -1.37
C VAL A 142 11.28 -4.87 -2.75
N LEU A 143 12.25 -5.50 -3.44
CA LEU A 143 12.02 -6.14 -4.73
C LEU A 143 10.98 -7.25 -4.60
N CYS A 144 9.87 -7.16 -5.33
CA CYS A 144 8.75 -8.09 -5.24
C CYS A 144 8.55 -8.85 -6.57
N LYS A 145 8.08 -8.16 -7.61
CA LYS A 145 7.99 -8.70 -8.98
C LYS A 145 8.66 -7.75 -9.95
N THR A 146 9.86 -8.05 -10.41
CA THR A 146 10.66 -7.10 -11.22
C THR A 146 10.19 -7.06 -12.68
N SER A 147 10.56 -5.99 -13.41
CA SER A 147 10.07 -5.73 -14.78
C SER A 147 10.81 -6.47 -15.89
N ASN A 148 11.94 -7.13 -15.59
CA ASN A 148 12.76 -7.84 -16.57
C ASN A 148 12.07 -9.10 -17.11
N PRO A 149 12.33 -9.52 -18.36
CA PRO A 149 11.69 -10.69 -18.97
C PRO A 149 11.84 -12.00 -18.17
N SER A 150 13.01 -12.22 -17.57
CA SER A 150 13.34 -13.41 -16.77
C SER A 150 12.86 -13.34 -15.31
N ALA A 151 12.06 -12.34 -14.92
CA ALA A 151 11.56 -12.22 -13.56
C ALA A 151 10.81 -13.49 -13.08
N ASN A 152 10.17 -14.19 -14.03
CA ASN A 152 9.38 -15.39 -13.77
C ASN A 152 10.22 -16.63 -13.43
N ASP A 153 11.54 -16.60 -13.63
CA ASP A 153 12.41 -17.76 -13.35
C ASP A 153 12.32 -18.20 -11.88
N PHE A 154 12.17 -17.23 -10.96
CA PHE A 154 12.02 -17.49 -9.52
C PHE A 154 10.75 -16.88 -8.94
N GLN A 155 10.39 -15.66 -9.34
CA GLN A 155 9.42 -14.87 -8.59
C GLN A 155 8.00 -15.42 -8.72
N THR A 156 7.71 -16.20 -9.77
CA THR A 156 6.41 -16.86 -9.97
C THR A 156 6.37 -18.31 -9.51
N LEU A 157 7.45 -18.83 -8.90
CA LEU A 157 7.45 -20.17 -8.34
C LEU A 157 6.34 -20.31 -7.29
N PRO A 158 5.61 -21.45 -7.28
CA PRO A 158 4.54 -21.66 -6.31
C PRO A 158 5.12 -21.90 -4.90
N VAL A 159 4.59 -21.17 -3.92
CA VAL A 159 4.85 -21.34 -2.50
C VAL A 159 3.49 -21.53 -1.81
N GLY A 160 3.10 -22.79 -1.63
CA GLY A 160 1.77 -23.13 -1.15
C GLY A 160 0.67 -22.66 -2.12
N SER A 161 -0.22 -21.78 -1.67
CA SER A 161 -1.33 -21.23 -2.45
C SER A 161 -1.00 -19.96 -3.24
N ARG A 162 0.22 -19.42 -3.08
CA ARG A 162 0.64 -18.14 -3.66
C ARG A 162 1.88 -18.32 -4.53
N ALA A 163 2.16 -17.34 -5.38
CA ALA A 163 3.48 -17.22 -6.01
C ALA A 163 4.48 -16.60 -5.03
N LEU A 164 5.77 -16.87 -5.23
CA LEU A 164 6.85 -16.35 -4.37
C LEU A 164 6.77 -14.82 -4.22
N PHE A 165 6.49 -14.06 -5.28
CA PHE A 165 6.37 -12.60 -5.18
C PHE A 165 5.23 -12.14 -4.26
N GLU A 166 4.11 -12.88 -4.19
CA GLU A 166 3.01 -12.57 -3.28
C GLU A 166 3.35 -12.90 -1.83
N GLU A 167 4.17 -13.94 -1.60
CA GLU A 167 4.73 -14.21 -0.27
C GLU A 167 5.68 -13.09 0.17
N VAL A 168 6.53 -12.59 -0.75
CA VAL A 168 7.36 -11.42 -0.48
C VAL A 168 6.50 -10.20 -0.13
N ALA A 169 5.43 -9.94 -0.89
CA ALA A 169 4.51 -8.83 -0.60
C ALA A 169 3.88 -8.97 0.80
N ALA A 170 3.40 -10.18 1.15
CA ALA A 170 2.83 -10.46 2.46
C ALA A 170 3.84 -10.34 3.61
N LYS A 171 5.12 -10.66 3.37
CA LYS A 171 6.20 -10.43 4.34
C LYS A 171 6.50 -8.96 4.52
N CYS A 172 6.50 -8.17 3.46
CA CYS A 172 6.71 -6.73 3.56
C CYS A 172 5.59 -6.05 4.35
N GLU A 173 4.33 -6.49 4.22
CA GLU A 173 3.24 -6.04 5.09
C GLU A 173 3.52 -6.33 6.57
N GLN A 174 4.13 -7.47 6.89
CA GLN A 174 4.53 -7.83 8.26
C GLN A 174 5.74 -7.03 8.75
N TRP A 175 6.68 -6.71 7.87
CA TRP A 175 7.89 -5.94 8.18
C TRP A 175 7.60 -4.44 8.32
N ASN A 176 6.52 -3.95 7.74
CA ASN A 176 6.11 -2.55 7.81
C ASN A 176 5.66 -2.16 9.21
N SER A 177 6.58 -1.71 10.06
CA SER A 177 6.26 -1.26 11.42
C SER A 177 5.94 0.23 11.51
N GLU A 178 6.61 1.06 10.70
CA GLU A 178 6.60 2.53 10.87
C GLU A 178 6.09 3.28 9.61
N ASP A 179 5.25 2.63 8.80
CA ASP A 179 4.83 3.17 7.49
C ASP A 179 6.05 3.56 6.64
N ASN A 180 6.95 2.59 6.46
CA ASN A 180 8.26 2.80 5.86
C ASN A 180 8.73 1.65 4.95
N VAL A 181 7.91 0.62 4.73
CA VAL A 181 8.15 -0.45 3.74
C VAL A 181 7.22 -0.33 2.53
N GLY A 182 7.81 -0.32 1.34
CA GLY A 182 7.12 -0.38 0.05
C GLY A 182 7.63 -1.56 -0.79
N LEU A 183 7.07 -1.72 -1.99
CA LEU A 183 7.38 -2.82 -2.90
C LEU A 183 7.85 -2.30 -4.24
N VAL A 184 8.75 -3.03 -4.91
CA VAL A 184 9.06 -2.80 -6.33
C VAL A 184 8.34 -3.84 -7.17
N VAL A 185 7.42 -3.36 -8.02
CA VAL A 185 6.59 -4.21 -8.89
C VAL A 185 6.59 -3.65 -10.30
N GLY A 186 7.06 -4.41 -11.29
CA GLY A 186 7.19 -3.96 -12.66
C GLY A 186 5.86 -3.59 -13.30
N ALA A 187 5.80 -2.39 -13.91
CA ALA A 187 4.65 -1.91 -14.66
C ALA A 187 4.39 -2.69 -15.97
N THR A 188 5.32 -3.54 -16.39
CA THR A 188 5.17 -4.43 -17.54
C THR A 188 4.25 -5.63 -17.26
N ASP A 189 3.97 -5.93 -15.99
CA ASP A 189 3.14 -7.07 -15.57
C ASP A 189 1.95 -6.56 -14.74
N VAL A 190 0.89 -6.14 -15.45
CA VAL A 190 -0.32 -5.56 -14.84
C VAL A 190 -1.01 -6.56 -13.91
N GLU A 191 -0.97 -7.85 -14.24
CA GLU A 191 -1.61 -8.86 -13.40
C GLU A 191 -0.85 -9.06 -12.08
N ALA A 192 0.49 -9.04 -12.11
CA ALA A 192 1.26 -9.01 -10.87
C ALA A 192 0.97 -7.77 -10.04
N LEU A 193 0.81 -6.58 -10.64
CA LEU A 193 0.39 -5.37 -9.92
C LEU A 193 -0.95 -5.57 -9.21
N ARG A 194 -1.97 -6.12 -9.89
CA ARG A 194 -3.28 -6.41 -9.27
C ARG A 194 -3.17 -7.37 -8.10
N ARG A 195 -2.41 -8.46 -8.29
CA ARG A 195 -2.19 -9.49 -7.27
C ARG A 195 -1.45 -8.94 -6.05
N VAL A 196 -0.38 -8.17 -6.27
CA VAL A 196 0.34 -7.51 -5.17
C VAL A 196 -0.58 -6.52 -4.45
N ARG A 197 -1.29 -5.65 -5.17
CA ARG A 197 -2.22 -4.69 -4.54
C ARG A 197 -3.33 -5.37 -3.75
N ALA A 198 -3.79 -6.55 -4.17
CA ALA A 198 -4.76 -7.34 -3.40
C ALA A 198 -4.17 -7.91 -2.09
N VAL A 199 -2.89 -8.25 -2.08
CA VAL A 199 -2.17 -8.72 -0.87
C VAL A 199 -1.83 -7.55 0.06
N THR A 200 -1.44 -6.41 -0.50
CA THR A 200 -0.99 -5.21 0.22
C THR A 200 -1.78 -3.96 -0.21
N PRO A 201 -3.02 -3.79 0.28
CA PRO A 201 -3.91 -2.72 -0.18
C PRO A 201 -3.36 -1.30 0.01
N ASN A 202 -2.49 -1.11 1.02
CA ASN A 202 -2.05 0.21 1.48
C ASN A 202 -0.56 0.50 1.26
N LEU A 203 0.28 -0.52 1.01
CA LEU A 203 1.72 -0.27 0.81
C LEU A 203 1.97 0.52 -0.48
N TRP A 204 3.00 1.36 -0.45
CA TRP A 204 3.47 2.03 -1.64
C TRP A 204 4.17 1.06 -2.59
N ILE A 205 3.87 1.19 -3.88
CA ILE A 205 4.50 0.42 -4.95
C ILE A 205 5.35 1.37 -5.79
N LEU A 206 6.64 1.07 -5.96
CA LEU A 206 7.49 1.64 -6.99
C LEU A 206 7.33 0.81 -8.27
N ALA A 207 6.79 1.40 -9.33
CA ALA A 207 6.38 0.70 -10.54
C ALA A 207 7.21 1.00 -11.80
N PRO A 208 8.47 0.51 -11.89
CA PRO A 208 9.29 0.73 -13.07
C PRO A 208 8.78 -0.03 -14.28
N GLY A 209 8.98 0.54 -15.46
CA GLY A 209 8.69 -0.11 -16.74
C GLY A 209 7.74 0.64 -17.66
N ILE A 210 7.23 1.80 -17.23
CA ILE A 210 6.46 2.70 -18.09
C ILE A 210 7.40 3.43 -19.05
N GLY A 211 7.00 3.57 -20.31
CA GLY A 211 7.81 4.19 -21.37
C GLY A 211 8.75 3.18 -22.06
N ALA A 212 10.07 3.30 -21.85
CA ALA A 212 11.09 2.57 -22.61
C ALA A 212 11.04 1.03 -22.51
N GLN A 213 10.31 0.46 -21.53
CA GLN A 213 10.12 -0.98 -21.38
C GLN A 213 8.71 -1.45 -21.82
N GLY A 214 7.88 -0.56 -22.36
CA GLY A 214 6.61 -0.90 -23.02
C GLY A 214 5.42 -1.13 -22.09
N GLY A 215 5.50 -0.80 -20.79
CA GLY A 215 4.35 -0.91 -19.90
C GLY A 215 3.22 0.06 -20.30
N ASN A 216 1.98 -0.44 -20.34
CA ASN A 216 0.79 0.39 -20.55
C ASN A 216 0.54 1.26 -19.31
N LEU A 217 0.67 2.58 -19.45
CA LEU A 217 0.54 3.53 -18.34
C LEU A 217 -0.83 3.45 -17.66
N GLU A 218 -1.92 3.45 -18.43
CA GLU A 218 -3.27 3.46 -17.89
C GLU A 218 -3.58 2.20 -17.10
N GLU A 219 -3.26 1.04 -17.66
CA GLU A 219 -3.49 -0.24 -17.01
C GLU A 219 -2.61 -0.43 -15.76
N ALA A 220 -1.32 -0.09 -15.85
CA ALA A 220 -0.38 -0.23 -14.74
C ALA A 220 -0.73 0.72 -13.59
N VAL A 221 -1.05 1.99 -13.88
CA VAL A 221 -1.49 2.95 -12.86
C VAL A 221 -2.81 2.48 -12.23
N THR A 222 -3.78 2.08 -13.04
CA THR A 222 -5.07 1.57 -12.52
C THR A 222 -4.89 0.35 -11.61
N ALA A 223 -4.05 -0.61 -12.00
CA ALA A 223 -3.77 -1.80 -11.19
C ALA A 223 -2.96 -1.48 -9.93
N GLY A 224 -1.99 -0.58 -10.03
CA GLY A 224 -1.02 -0.27 -8.98
C GLY A 224 -1.52 0.69 -7.91
N LEU A 225 -2.42 1.62 -8.21
CA LEU A 225 -2.93 2.60 -7.24
C LEU A 225 -3.62 1.94 -6.03
N SER A 226 -3.51 2.54 -4.85
CA SER A 226 -4.38 2.21 -3.70
C SER A 226 -5.80 2.79 -3.89
N ALA A 227 -6.72 2.46 -2.98
CA ALA A 227 -8.12 2.90 -3.07
C ALA A 227 -8.29 4.43 -2.96
N ASP A 228 -7.41 5.09 -2.20
CA ASP A 228 -7.33 6.55 -2.07
C ASP A 228 -6.66 7.24 -3.29
N GLY A 229 -6.21 6.47 -4.28
CA GLY A 229 -5.52 6.99 -5.45
C GLY A 229 -4.07 7.41 -5.21
N LEU A 230 -3.45 7.00 -4.12
CA LEU A 230 -2.02 7.22 -3.85
C LEU A 230 -1.26 5.90 -4.05
N GLY A 231 -0.44 5.48 -3.09
CA GLY A 231 0.11 4.11 -3.00
C GLY A 231 0.99 3.67 -4.17
N LEU A 232 1.32 4.53 -5.12
CA LEU A 232 2.07 4.21 -6.33
C LEU A 232 3.05 5.35 -6.63
N LEU A 233 4.31 5.01 -6.88
CA LEU A 233 5.29 5.86 -7.54
C LEU A 233 5.63 5.28 -8.89
N VAL A 234 5.69 6.15 -9.90
CA VAL A 234 5.96 5.76 -11.29
C VAL A 234 7.35 6.26 -11.68
N PRO A 235 8.42 5.45 -11.51
CA PRO A 235 9.76 5.85 -11.90
C PRO A 235 9.92 5.84 -13.42
N VAL A 236 10.25 7.00 -13.99
CA VAL A 236 10.56 7.18 -15.41
C VAL A 236 11.92 7.85 -15.53
N SER A 237 12.81 7.23 -16.30
CA SER A 237 14.19 7.68 -16.53
C SER A 237 14.36 8.09 -17.99
N ARG A 238 14.70 7.14 -18.87
CA ARG A 238 14.89 7.35 -20.32
C ARG A 238 13.72 8.04 -21.05
N GLY A 239 12.49 7.87 -20.59
CA GLY A 239 11.33 8.58 -21.16
C GLY A 239 11.36 10.10 -20.97
N ILE A 240 12.13 10.57 -19.99
CA ILE A 240 12.37 11.99 -19.71
C ILE A 240 13.74 12.40 -20.27
N SER A 241 14.81 11.65 -19.97
CA SER A 241 16.17 12.06 -20.36
C SER A 241 16.41 12.12 -21.86
N LYS A 242 15.72 11.28 -22.65
CA LYS A 242 15.84 11.25 -24.11
C LYS A 242 14.80 12.09 -24.83
N ALA A 243 13.91 12.75 -24.11
CA ALA A 243 12.94 13.63 -24.73
C ALA A 243 13.66 14.87 -25.30
N ALA A 244 13.14 15.41 -26.41
CA ALA A 244 13.64 16.67 -26.94
C ALA A 244 13.50 17.82 -25.92
N ASN A 245 12.47 17.74 -25.07
CA ASN A 245 12.21 18.66 -23.98
C ASN A 245 11.86 17.87 -22.71
N PRO A 246 12.84 17.59 -21.83
CA PRO A 246 12.64 16.84 -20.58
C PRO A 246 11.55 17.43 -19.66
N LYS A 247 11.44 18.77 -19.61
CA LYS A 247 10.41 19.46 -18.82
C LYS A 247 9.00 19.09 -19.28
N GLU A 248 8.73 19.24 -20.57
CA GLU A 248 7.43 18.94 -21.17
C GLU A 248 7.10 17.44 -21.07
N ALA A 249 8.09 16.57 -21.26
CA ALA A 249 7.90 15.13 -21.09
C ALA A 249 7.50 14.76 -19.64
N ALA A 250 8.12 15.38 -18.64
CA ALA A 250 7.78 15.15 -17.24
C ALA A 250 6.37 15.69 -16.90
N GLU A 251 6.01 16.88 -17.40
CA GLU A 251 4.68 17.48 -17.24
C GLU A 251 3.59 16.58 -17.86
N SER A 252 3.82 16.11 -19.09
CA SER A 252 2.90 15.21 -19.80
C SER A 252 2.71 13.87 -19.07
N LEU A 253 3.79 13.28 -18.56
CA LEU A 253 3.71 12.06 -17.75
C LEU A 253 2.91 12.28 -16.46
N ARG A 254 3.15 13.38 -15.75
CA ARG A 254 2.40 13.74 -14.53
C ARG A 254 0.91 13.88 -14.85
N ASP A 255 0.57 14.58 -15.93
CA ASP A 255 -0.82 14.80 -16.36
C ASP A 255 -1.52 13.49 -16.73
N ALA A 256 -0.84 12.62 -17.49
CA ALA A 256 -1.35 11.31 -17.88
C ALA A 256 -1.61 10.41 -16.65
N ILE A 257 -0.68 10.37 -15.70
CA ILE A 257 -0.86 9.62 -14.44
C ILE A 257 -2.05 10.16 -13.65
N ASN A 258 -2.18 11.48 -13.54
CA ASN A 258 -3.28 12.12 -12.81
C ASN A 258 -4.64 11.91 -13.45
N ALA A 259 -4.73 11.86 -14.78
CA ALA A 259 -5.98 11.55 -15.47
C ALA A 259 -6.51 10.18 -15.04
N VAL A 260 -5.65 9.17 -15.01
CA VAL A 260 -6.00 7.81 -14.56
C VAL A 260 -6.33 7.80 -13.07
N ARG A 261 -5.54 8.50 -12.25
CA ARG A 261 -5.75 8.63 -10.80
C ARG A 261 -7.12 9.19 -10.46
N LYS A 262 -7.53 10.28 -11.13
CA LYS A 262 -8.85 10.90 -10.95
C LYS A 262 -9.98 9.96 -11.33
N THR A 263 -9.86 9.25 -12.45
CA THR A 263 -10.86 8.25 -12.89
C THR A 263 -11.01 7.13 -11.87
N LYS A 264 -9.90 6.61 -11.33
CA LYS A 264 -9.94 5.55 -10.31
C LYS A 264 -10.58 6.01 -9.01
N VAL A 265 -10.20 7.16 -8.48
CA VAL A 265 -10.77 7.69 -7.22
C VAL A 265 -12.26 7.99 -7.40
N ALA A 266 -12.66 8.55 -8.54
CA ALA A 266 -14.07 8.76 -8.87
C ALA A 266 -14.84 7.42 -8.88
N THR A 267 -14.30 6.40 -9.56
CA THR A 267 -14.91 5.05 -9.63
C THR A 267 -14.94 4.37 -8.26
N SER A 268 -13.90 4.53 -7.44
CA SER A 268 -13.85 3.96 -6.09
C SER A 268 -14.88 4.66 -5.18
N THR A 269 -15.14 5.95 -5.36
CA THR A 269 -16.19 6.67 -4.63
C THR A 269 -17.59 6.20 -5.03
N THR A 270 -17.80 5.83 -6.31
CA THR A 270 -19.06 5.21 -6.76
C THR A 270 -19.19 3.73 -6.37
N VAL A 271 -18.09 2.98 -6.31
CA VAL A 271 -18.08 1.54 -5.92
C VAL A 271 -18.07 1.34 -4.41
N ALA A 272 -17.51 2.27 -3.63
CA ALA A 272 -17.62 2.32 -2.16
C ALA A 272 -19.08 2.43 -1.68
N LYS A 273 -20.02 2.76 -2.58
CA LYS A 273 -21.47 2.57 -2.35
C LYS A 273 -21.92 1.10 -2.34
N SER A 274 -21.04 0.11 -2.47
CA SER A 274 -21.36 -1.30 -2.26
C SER A 274 -20.52 -1.88 -1.11
N SER A 275 -20.81 -1.43 0.11
CA SER A 275 -20.41 -2.08 1.38
C SER A 275 -20.61 -3.61 1.37
N ALA A 276 -21.57 -4.08 0.56
CA ALA A 276 -21.85 -5.50 0.34
C ALA A 276 -20.66 -6.29 -0.23
N ASN A 277 -19.90 -5.74 -1.18
CA ASN A 277 -18.77 -6.46 -1.80
C ASN A 277 -17.60 -6.65 -0.83
N GLU A 278 -17.31 -5.63 -0.03
CA GLU A 278 -16.28 -5.71 1.02
C GLU A 278 -16.68 -6.68 2.13
N PHE A 279 -17.95 -6.66 2.53
CA PHE A 279 -18.49 -7.62 3.48
C PHE A 279 -18.36 -9.07 2.97
N ILE A 280 -18.64 -9.34 1.69
CA ILE A 280 -18.49 -10.68 1.11
C ILE A 280 -17.03 -11.13 1.12
N LYS A 281 -16.08 -10.27 0.70
CA LYS A 281 -14.64 -10.60 0.74
C LYS A 281 -14.17 -10.88 2.16
N PHE A 282 -14.60 -10.07 3.12
CA PHE A 282 -14.32 -10.26 4.53
C PHE A 282 -14.91 -11.58 5.07
N ALA A 283 -16.15 -11.91 4.72
CA ALA A 283 -16.76 -13.18 5.12
C ALA A 283 -16.01 -14.40 4.54
N LEU A 284 -15.50 -14.30 3.30
CA LEU A 284 -14.70 -15.34 2.67
C LEU A 284 -13.34 -15.51 3.35
N SER A 285 -12.66 -14.42 3.75
CA SER A 285 -11.33 -14.50 4.38
C SER A 285 -11.34 -15.22 5.74
N PHE A 286 -12.48 -15.22 6.44
CA PHE A 286 -12.67 -15.96 7.69
C PHE A 286 -13.30 -17.35 7.50
N GLY A 287 -13.56 -17.76 6.25
CA GLY A 287 -14.26 -19.00 5.93
C GLY A 287 -15.69 -19.05 6.49
N VAL A 288 -16.29 -17.89 6.77
CA VAL A 288 -17.65 -17.73 7.29
C VAL A 288 -18.65 -18.11 6.22
N LEU A 289 -18.43 -17.64 4.99
CA LEU A 289 -19.19 -18.04 3.82
C LEU A 289 -18.49 -19.22 3.13
N LYS A 290 -19.19 -20.35 3.02
CA LYS A 290 -18.73 -21.56 2.33
C LYS A 290 -19.69 -21.92 1.22
N PHE A 291 -19.15 -22.42 0.10
CA PHE A 291 -19.93 -22.92 -1.03
C PHE A 291 -19.87 -24.44 -1.08
N GLY A 292 -20.97 -25.08 -1.48
CA GLY A 292 -21.14 -26.53 -1.50
C GLY A 292 -22.59 -26.94 -1.22
N ASP A 293 -22.85 -28.24 -1.10
CA ASP A 293 -24.20 -28.75 -0.85
C ASP A 293 -24.52 -28.87 0.63
N PHE A 294 -25.30 -27.93 1.16
CA PHE A 294 -25.73 -27.92 2.55
C PHE A 294 -27.22 -28.23 2.67
N THR A 295 -27.61 -28.90 3.75
CA THR A 295 -29.03 -29.10 4.12
C THR A 295 -29.34 -28.25 5.35
N LEU A 296 -30.23 -27.27 5.20
CA LEU A 296 -30.60 -26.35 6.28
C LEU A 296 -31.52 -27.03 7.30
N LYS A 297 -31.67 -26.45 8.49
CA LYS A 297 -32.62 -26.95 9.52
C LYS A 297 -34.06 -27.08 9.00
N SER A 298 -34.42 -26.31 7.97
CA SER A 298 -35.73 -26.40 7.30
C SER A 298 -35.83 -27.56 6.30
N GLY A 299 -34.81 -28.42 6.17
CA GLY A 299 -34.72 -29.48 5.15
C GLY A 299 -34.34 -29.00 3.73
N ARG A 300 -34.27 -27.68 3.49
CA ARG A 300 -33.92 -27.12 2.17
C ARG A 300 -32.46 -27.36 1.83
N LYS A 301 -32.17 -27.68 0.57
CA LYS A 301 -30.81 -27.67 0.01
C LYS A 301 -30.37 -26.23 -0.27
N SER A 302 -29.13 -25.90 0.10
CA SER A 302 -28.53 -24.58 -0.10
C SER A 302 -27.13 -24.74 -0.71
N PRO A 303 -26.79 -23.99 -1.76
CA PRO A 303 -25.46 -24.02 -2.38
C PRO A 303 -24.38 -23.29 -1.56
N TYR A 304 -24.78 -22.69 -0.43
CA TYR A 304 -23.87 -22.04 0.50
C TYR A 304 -24.31 -22.19 1.95
N PHE A 305 -23.37 -21.98 2.86
CA PHE A 305 -23.59 -21.92 4.30
C PHE A 305 -22.82 -20.76 4.91
N PHE A 306 -23.48 -20.01 5.80
CA PHE A 306 -22.90 -18.85 6.49
C PHE A 306 -22.78 -19.13 7.99
N ASN A 307 -21.55 -19.28 8.49
CA ASN A 307 -21.28 -19.51 9.90
C ASN A 307 -20.65 -18.29 10.58
N ALA A 308 -21.49 -17.36 11.03
CA ALA A 308 -21.05 -16.15 11.74
C ALA A 308 -20.21 -16.43 13.00
N GLY A 309 -20.25 -17.65 13.56
CA GLY A 309 -19.43 -18.03 14.72
C GLY A 309 -17.93 -18.06 14.46
N LEU A 310 -17.50 -17.96 13.19
CA LEU A 310 -16.08 -17.90 12.83
C LEU A 310 -15.48 -16.48 12.95
N PHE A 311 -16.30 -15.45 13.16
CA PHE A 311 -15.85 -14.11 13.57
C PHE A 311 -15.45 -14.12 15.06
N ARG A 312 -14.35 -14.79 15.38
CA ARG A 312 -13.96 -15.17 16.75
C ARG A 312 -12.82 -14.34 17.35
N THR A 313 -12.38 -13.27 16.70
CA THR A 313 -11.31 -12.38 17.20
C THR A 313 -11.84 -10.96 17.35
N GLY A 314 -11.25 -10.16 18.24
CA GLY A 314 -11.66 -8.76 18.44
C GLY A 314 -11.59 -7.93 17.15
N ARG A 315 -10.54 -8.12 16.34
CA ARG A 315 -10.41 -7.46 15.03
C ARG A 315 -11.54 -7.85 14.06
N ALA A 316 -11.89 -9.14 14.00
CA ALA A 316 -12.96 -9.61 13.13
C ALA A 316 -14.34 -9.10 13.58
N LEU A 317 -14.62 -9.16 14.89
CA LEU A 317 -15.87 -8.66 15.45
C LEU A 317 -16.01 -7.14 15.27
N GLY A 318 -14.93 -6.39 15.49
CA GLY A 318 -14.91 -4.94 15.27
C GLY A 318 -15.19 -4.56 13.82
N GLN A 319 -14.55 -5.23 12.85
CA GLN A 319 -14.82 -4.99 11.43
C GLN A 319 -16.26 -5.39 11.04
N LEU A 320 -16.78 -6.49 11.59
CA LEU A 320 -18.18 -6.88 11.40
C LEU A 320 -19.15 -5.80 11.92
N GLY A 321 -18.85 -5.23 13.09
CA GLY A 321 -19.61 -4.11 13.67
C GLY A 321 -19.66 -2.90 12.73
N LYS A 322 -18.53 -2.54 12.11
CA LYS A 322 -18.46 -1.44 11.13
C LYS A 322 -19.33 -1.68 9.90
N PHE A 323 -19.35 -2.90 9.35
CA PHE A 323 -20.23 -3.22 8.22
C PHE A 323 -21.71 -3.05 8.55
N TYR A 324 -22.14 -3.49 9.73
CA TYR A 324 -23.52 -3.32 10.19
C TYR A 324 -23.84 -1.86 10.51
N ALA A 325 -22.93 -1.13 11.16
CA ALA A 325 -23.11 0.30 11.44
C ALA A 325 -23.30 1.10 10.14
N GLN A 326 -22.48 0.83 9.12
CA GLN A 326 -22.63 1.40 7.79
C GLN A 326 -23.99 1.06 7.17
N ALA A 327 -24.38 -0.22 7.16
CA ALA A 327 -25.65 -0.64 6.58
C ALA A 327 -26.87 0.00 7.27
N ILE A 328 -26.84 0.12 8.60
CA ILE A 328 -27.89 0.80 9.38
C ILE A 328 -27.94 2.27 9.00
N HIS A 329 -26.80 2.97 9.01
CA HIS A 329 -26.72 4.38 8.66
C HIS A 329 -27.23 4.65 7.23
N ASP A 330 -26.78 3.87 6.26
CA ASP A 330 -27.17 4.00 4.85
C ASP A 330 -28.65 3.69 4.61
N SER A 331 -29.25 2.81 5.43
CA SER A 331 -30.67 2.44 5.30
C SER A 331 -31.63 3.58 5.67
N GLY A 332 -31.16 4.55 6.46
CA GLY A 332 -32.02 5.61 7.01
C GLY A 332 -33.12 5.11 7.94
N VAL A 333 -33.03 3.86 8.44
CA VAL A 333 -34.02 3.33 9.39
C VAL A 333 -33.95 4.13 10.68
N GLU A 334 -35.10 4.56 11.20
CA GLU A 334 -35.18 5.18 12.53
C GLU A 334 -35.32 4.11 13.60
N PHE A 335 -34.52 4.22 14.66
CA PHE A 335 -34.51 3.29 15.79
C PHE A 335 -33.98 4.00 17.03
N ASP A 336 -34.39 3.52 18.21
CA ASP A 336 -33.99 4.12 19.49
C ASP A 336 -32.96 3.25 20.24
N VAL A 337 -32.84 1.97 19.88
CA VAL A 337 -32.05 0.98 20.63
C VAL A 337 -31.66 -0.22 19.74
N LEU A 338 -30.45 -0.72 19.93
CA LEU A 338 -29.99 -1.96 19.28
C LEU A 338 -30.35 -3.18 20.13
N PHE A 339 -31.15 -4.11 19.59
CA PHE A 339 -31.48 -5.35 20.29
C PHE A 339 -30.66 -6.54 19.77
N GLY A 340 -29.89 -7.19 20.65
CA GLY A 340 -29.03 -8.34 20.33
C GLY A 340 -29.54 -9.66 20.90
N PRO A 341 -30.22 -10.53 20.12
CA PRO A 341 -30.78 -11.76 20.66
C PRO A 341 -29.73 -12.74 21.20
N ALA A 342 -30.00 -13.36 22.36
CA ALA A 342 -29.07 -14.31 22.96
C ALA A 342 -28.86 -15.58 22.11
N TYR A 343 -27.63 -16.09 21.95
CA TYR A 343 -26.35 -15.57 22.47
C TYR A 343 -25.56 -14.77 21.43
N LYS A 344 -25.65 -15.16 20.16
CA LYS A 344 -24.80 -14.62 19.08
C LYS A 344 -25.08 -13.14 18.78
N GLY A 345 -26.32 -12.70 18.98
CA GLY A 345 -26.73 -11.32 18.75
C GLY A 345 -26.16 -10.34 19.78
N ILE A 346 -25.83 -10.80 20.99
CA ILE A 346 -25.33 -9.95 22.09
C ILE A 346 -24.01 -9.29 21.67
N THR A 347 -23.04 -10.10 21.24
CA THR A 347 -21.72 -9.61 20.84
C THR A 347 -21.77 -8.76 19.57
N LEU A 348 -22.71 -9.05 18.67
CA LEU A 348 -22.91 -8.26 17.46
C LEU A 348 -23.51 -6.89 17.79
N ALA A 349 -24.59 -6.83 18.57
CA ALA A 349 -25.21 -5.56 18.96
C ALA A 349 -24.24 -4.66 19.71
N ALA A 350 -23.45 -5.21 20.64
CA ALA A 350 -22.41 -4.45 21.33
C ALA A 350 -21.34 -3.90 20.36
N ALA A 351 -20.87 -4.73 19.42
CA ALA A 351 -19.87 -4.31 18.43
C ALA A 351 -20.42 -3.24 17.47
N VAL A 352 -21.70 -3.32 17.10
CA VAL A 352 -22.37 -2.32 16.27
C VAL A 352 -22.53 -1.01 17.02
N ALA A 353 -22.95 -1.03 18.28
CA ALA A 353 -23.07 0.17 19.11
C ALA A 353 -21.73 0.92 19.21
N ILE A 354 -20.64 0.20 19.51
CA ILE A 354 -19.28 0.76 19.54
C ILE A 354 -18.90 1.35 18.17
N ALA A 355 -19.07 0.58 17.09
CA ALA A 355 -18.69 1.03 15.76
C ALA A 355 -19.52 2.25 15.30
N TYR A 356 -20.80 2.32 15.66
CA TYR A 356 -21.66 3.44 15.28
C TYR A 356 -21.25 4.72 16.01
N ALA A 357 -20.91 4.64 17.30
CA ALA A 357 -20.37 5.75 18.06
C ALA A 357 -19.05 6.26 17.46
N ASP A 358 -18.14 5.35 17.12
CA ASP A 358 -16.84 5.70 16.52
C ASP A 358 -16.96 6.31 15.11
N MET A 359 -17.86 5.77 14.28
CA MET A 359 -17.99 6.16 12.86
C MET A 359 -18.83 7.43 12.67
N TYR A 360 -19.86 7.63 13.49
CA TYR A 360 -20.87 8.66 13.29
C TYR A 360 -21.03 9.63 14.47
N GLY A 361 -20.33 9.40 15.58
CA GLY A 361 -20.43 10.25 16.78
C GLY A 361 -21.77 10.17 17.49
N VAL A 362 -22.57 9.12 17.25
CA VAL A 362 -23.88 8.90 17.88
C VAL A 362 -23.78 7.73 18.84
N ASP A 363 -23.99 7.99 20.12
CA ASP A 363 -24.01 6.96 21.16
C ASP A 363 -25.39 6.29 21.22
N ILE A 364 -25.46 5.03 20.79
CA ILE A 364 -26.70 4.27 20.66
C ILE A 364 -26.78 3.23 21.78
N PRO A 365 -27.83 3.26 22.61
CA PRO A 365 -28.01 2.24 23.63
C PRO A 365 -28.29 0.86 23.01
N PHE A 366 -27.90 -0.20 23.69
CA PHE A 366 -28.22 -1.56 23.28
C PHE A 366 -28.81 -2.39 24.43
N ALA A 367 -29.58 -3.42 24.08
CA ALA A 367 -30.19 -4.36 25.00
C ALA A 367 -30.18 -5.78 24.44
N TYR A 368 -30.41 -6.77 25.29
CA TYR A 368 -30.50 -8.18 24.89
C TYR A 368 -31.38 -8.99 25.83
N ASN A 369 -31.92 -10.11 25.34
CA ASN A 369 -32.66 -11.05 26.17
C ASN A 369 -31.78 -12.13 26.80
N ARG A 370 -32.22 -12.71 27.91
CA ARG A 370 -31.69 -13.94 28.50
C ARG A 370 -32.48 -15.13 27.95
N LYS A 371 -31.84 -16.29 27.81
CA LYS A 371 -32.57 -17.55 27.50
C LYS A 371 -33.27 -18.14 28.72
N GLU A 372 -32.72 -17.91 29.90
CA GLU A 372 -33.24 -18.35 31.18
C GLU A 372 -33.56 -17.11 32.01
N ALA A 373 -34.78 -17.04 32.54
CA ALA A 373 -35.17 -15.97 33.45
C ALA A 373 -34.36 -16.11 34.76
N LYS A 374 -33.94 -14.99 35.34
CA LYS A 374 -33.35 -14.97 36.69
C LYS A 374 -34.36 -14.45 37.69
N ASP A 375 -34.45 -15.14 38.83
CA ASP A 375 -35.37 -14.82 39.92
C ASP A 375 -34.76 -13.87 40.98
N HIS A 376 -33.46 -13.54 40.88
CA HIS A 376 -32.75 -12.65 41.83
C HIS A 376 -31.81 -11.65 41.12
N GLY A 377 -31.76 -10.40 41.60
CA GLY A 377 -31.01 -9.27 41.02
C GLY A 377 -31.90 -8.34 40.18
N GLU A 378 -31.37 -7.75 39.09
CA GLU A 378 -32.20 -7.25 37.97
C GLU A 378 -32.98 -8.44 37.39
N GLY A 379 -34.16 -8.70 37.98
CA GLY A 379 -35.07 -9.76 37.59
C GLY A 379 -35.62 -9.55 36.18
N GLY A 380 -36.09 -10.62 35.56
CA GLY A 380 -36.68 -10.58 34.22
C GLY A 380 -35.77 -11.08 33.10
N VAL A 381 -36.23 -10.87 31.87
CA VAL A 381 -35.71 -11.51 30.66
C VAL A 381 -34.84 -10.56 29.82
N LEU A 382 -34.83 -9.26 30.08
CA LEU A 382 -34.06 -8.25 29.33
C LEU A 382 -32.91 -7.69 30.16
N VAL A 383 -31.82 -7.31 29.50
CA VAL A 383 -30.63 -6.66 30.07
C VAL A 383 -30.16 -5.54 29.14
N GLY A 384 -29.68 -4.44 29.69
CA GLY A 384 -29.23 -3.26 28.95
C GLY A 384 -30.25 -2.13 29.05
N ALA A 385 -30.38 -1.33 27.99
CA ALA A 385 -31.30 -0.19 28.00
C ALA A 385 -32.78 -0.63 28.11
N ASP A 386 -33.59 0.21 28.76
CA ASP A 386 -35.05 0.05 28.76
C ASP A 386 -35.57 0.07 27.32
N MET A 387 -36.44 -0.88 26.98
CA MET A 387 -37.03 -1.07 25.65
C MET A 387 -38.47 -0.56 25.57
N THR A 388 -39.05 -0.12 26.69
CA THR A 388 -40.45 0.28 26.77
C THR A 388 -40.73 1.48 25.86
N GLY A 389 -41.59 1.28 24.85
CA GLY A 389 -41.98 2.34 23.90
C GLY A 389 -40.92 2.75 22.89
N LYS A 390 -39.81 1.99 22.78
CA LYS A 390 -38.71 2.25 21.84
C LYS A 390 -38.89 1.51 20.52
N LYS A 391 -38.41 2.11 19.43
CA LYS A 391 -38.34 1.55 18.07
C LYS A 391 -37.13 0.64 17.90
#